data_AF-A0A0L0V4A2-F1
#
_entry.id   AF-A0A0L0V4A2-F1
#
_cell.length_a   1.000
_cell.length_b   1.000
_cell.length_c   1.000
_cell.angle_alpha   90.00
_cell.angle_beta   90.00
_cell.angle_gamma   90.00
#
_symmetry.space_group_name_H-M   'P 1'
#
loop_
_entity.id
_entity.type
_entity.pdbx_description
1 polymer ?
#
loop_
_entity_poly.entity_id
_entity_poly.type
_entity_poly.pdbx_seq_one_letter_code
_entity_poly.pdbx_strand_id
1 'polypeptide(L)'
;MNGNETRRNASNIGQPDADHDMDGLLESQPSNGHPLPAICQKIDSAPIKLLKKLMAHRGPSGKIELDEEMTDMLMFLMESEADQKRQLQSVIEEMKHLRQRIQTIEAGQLTRPRPAPAASYATAAIRQSAKPAPPTKAEMVAARPGLTIIHAKIGTNPLKGESAEQIVRKTNDILAKMNAEVHGEKVAVKAIRVLPSGDVSFYSKNRQHKEWLNKNKHEWSKQIHSDLEASPSTYQILAHGVPIDFDPASAQGKITLASNNSFLAEKIFKIRWAGGVRDSKDTRKAGSLVITLNDADLADRLVKQRCHRR
;
A
#
# COMPACT_ATOMS: atom_id res chain seq x y z
N MET A 1 -40.99 -57.15 14.38
CA MET A 1 -41.90 -57.07 15.55
C MET A 1 -41.54 -55.82 16.30
N ASN A 2 -42.17 -54.71 15.90
CA ASN A 2 -43.23 -54.01 16.62
C ASN A 2 -42.56 -53.00 17.57
N GLY A 3 -42.59 -51.70 17.28
CA GLY A 3 -43.81 -50.86 17.32
C GLY A 3 -43.94 -50.35 18.76
N ASN A 4 -44.28 -49.12 19.12
CA ASN A 4 -45.04 -48.04 18.49
C ASN A 4 -44.73 -46.80 19.36
N GLU A 5 -44.48 -45.63 18.78
CA GLU A 5 -45.48 -44.61 18.42
C GLU A 5 -46.21 -43.92 19.60
N THR A 6 -45.94 -42.61 19.70
CA THR A 6 -46.94 -41.53 19.60
C THR A 6 -47.73 -41.12 20.85
N ARG A 7 -47.57 -39.84 21.24
CA ARG A 7 -48.64 -38.80 21.21
C ARG A 7 -48.07 -37.43 21.64
N ARG A 8 -48.12 -36.40 20.76
CA ARG A 8 -49.22 -35.41 20.52
C ARG A 8 -49.21 -34.29 21.58
N ASN A 9 -49.29 -32.98 21.29
CA ASN A 9 -50.08 -32.20 20.32
C ASN A 9 -49.39 -30.82 20.10
N ALA A 10 -49.30 -30.26 18.88
CA ALA A 10 -50.26 -29.41 18.13
C ALA A 10 -50.46 -28.00 18.76
N SER A 11 -50.22 -26.88 18.07
CA SER A 11 -51.05 -26.31 16.97
C SER A 11 -50.24 -25.24 16.19
N ASN A 12 -50.18 -25.22 14.84
CA ASN A 12 -51.09 -24.55 13.87
C ASN A 12 -51.42 -23.08 14.20
N ILE A 13 -51.48 -22.08 13.31
CA ILE A 13 -51.31 -21.84 11.85
C ILE A 13 -51.40 -20.30 11.69
N GLY A 14 -50.77 -19.71 10.65
CA GLY A 14 -51.33 -18.52 9.97
C GLY A 14 -50.44 -17.28 9.85
N GLN A 15 -49.92 -17.03 8.63
CA GLN A 15 -49.67 -15.69 8.06
C GLN A 15 -51.03 -15.01 7.69
N PRO A 16 -51.20 -13.71 7.32
CA PRO A 16 -50.25 -12.79 6.66
C PRO A 16 -50.33 -11.26 7.01
N ASP A 17 -49.48 -10.48 6.31
CA ASP A 17 -49.37 -9.02 6.01
C ASP A 17 -50.44 -7.99 6.46
N ALA A 18 -49.99 -6.82 6.98
CA ALA A 18 -50.22 -5.45 6.47
C ALA A 18 -49.99 -4.32 7.52
N ASP A 19 -49.23 -3.30 7.09
CA ASP A 19 -49.37 -1.83 7.29
C ASP A 19 -49.39 -1.11 8.68
N HIS A 20 -48.59 -0.02 8.72
CA HIS A 20 -48.71 1.25 9.47
C HIS A 20 -48.86 1.19 11.03
N ASP A 21 -48.14 1.92 11.89
CA ASP A 21 -47.52 3.23 11.80
C ASP A 21 -46.49 3.45 12.94
N MET A 22 -45.47 4.25 12.61
CA MET A 22 -44.81 5.33 13.36
C MET A 22 -44.85 5.33 14.90
N ASP A 23 -43.68 5.15 15.54
CA ASP A 23 -43.22 6.07 16.59
C ASP A 23 -41.75 5.82 17.01
N GLY A 24 -40.99 6.90 17.16
CA GLY A 24 -39.95 6.97 18.21
C GLY A 24 -38.47 6.87 17.81
N LEU A 25 -37.89 8.04 17.53
CA LEU A 25 -36.53 8.46 17.94
C LEU A 25 -35.32 7.98 17.10
N LEU A 26 -35.05 8.73 16.03
CA LEU A 26 -33.77 8.78 15.32
C LEU A 26 -33.02 10.03 15.77
N GLU A 27 -31.93 9.85 16.52
CA GLU A 27 -31.01 10.92 16.90
C GLU A 27 -30.00 11.15 15.77
N SER A 28 -29.88 12.42 15.41
CA SER A 28 -29.41 12.99 14.15
C SER A 28 -27.89 13.19 14.06
N GLN A 29 -27.29 12.79 12.93
CA GLN A 29 -26.06 13.39 12.39
C GLN A 29 -26.40 14.37 11.26
N PRO A 30 -25.73 15.54 11.16
CA PRO A 30 -26.12 16.60 10.24
C PRO A 30 -25.63 16.38 8.80
N SER A 31 -26.58 16.47 7.86
CA SER A 31 -26.39 16.60 6.42
C SER A 31 -26.05 18.05 6.08
N ASN A 32 -24.97 18.26 5.31
CA ASN A 32 -24.65 19.51 4.63
C ASN A 32 -25.73 19.83 3.57
N GLY A 33 -26.74 20.60 3.96
CA GLY A 33 -27.63 21.30 3.05
C GLY A 33 -27.20 22.77 2.95
N HIS A 34 -26.89 23.23 1.75
CA HIS A 34 -26.80 24.66 1.44
C HIS A 34 -28.17 25.32 1.71
N PRO A 35 -28.27 26.35 2.57
CA PRO A 35 -29.46 27.17 2.65
C PRO A 35 -29.40 28.28 1.59
N LEU A 36 -30.54 28.47 0.92
CA LEU A 36 -30.89 29.65 0.13
C LEU A 36 -30.64 30.95 0.93
N PRO A 37 -30.34 32.09 0.27
CA PRO A 37 -29.96 33.31 0.96
C PRO A 37 -31.15 33.90 1.70
N ALA A 38 -31.06 33.89 3.03
CA ALA A 38 -31.94 34.65 3.90
C ALA A 38 -31.63 36.15 3.72
N ILE A 39 -32.57 36.86 3.11
CA ILE A 39 -32.61 38.32 3.14
C ILE A 39 -32.96 38.72 4.58
N CYS A 40 -32.00 39.37 5.25
CA CYS A 40 -32.14 40.50 6.17
C CYS A 40 -31.02 40.41 7.23
N GLN A 41 -29.90 41.11 7.00
CA GLN A 41 -28.89 41.36 8.04
C GLN A 41 -28.63 42.86 8.13
N LYS A 42 -28.66 43.38 9.37
CA LYS A 42 -28.42 44.77 9.74
C LYS A 42 -27.17 45.30 9.05
N ILE A 43 -27.30 46.42 8.36
CA ILE A 43 -26.25 47.00 7.53
C ILE A 43 -25.31 47.85 8.41
N ASP A 44 -24.27 47.23 8.95
CA ASP A 44 -23.05 47.95 9.32
C ASP A 44 -21.95 47.63 8.28
N SER A 45 -22.21 48.00 7.03
CA SER A 45 -21.22 47.89 5.95
C SER A 45 -20.08 48.88 6.19
N ALA A 46 -18.87 48.53 5.73
CA ALA A 46 -17.68 49.38 5.89
C ALA A 46 -17.89 50.85 5.40
N PRO A 47 -18.61 51.12 4.29
CA PRO A 47 -18.96 52.48 3.89
C PRO A 47 -19.82 53.23 4.92
N ILE A 48 -20.76 52.53 5.57
CA ILE A 48 -21.63 53.12 6.60
C ILE A 48 -20.83 53.42 7.88
N LYS A 49 -19.83 52.59 8.21
CA LYS A 49 -18.92 52.84 9.32
C LYS A 49 -18.05 54.08 9.09
N LEU A 50 -17.50 54.24 7.89
CA LEU A 50 -16.76 55.44 7.51
C LEU A 50 -17.67 56.68 7.59
N LEU A 51 -18.89 56.62 7.04
CA LEU A 51 -19.84 57.73 7.09
C LEU A 51 -20.19 58.14 8.53
N LYS A 52 -20.42 57.17 9.42
CA LYS A 52 -20.68 57.44 10.85
C LYS A 52 -19.49 58.14 11.51
N LYS A 53 -18.25 57.74 11.20
CA LYS A 53 -17.04 58.38 11.75
C LYS A 53 -16.84 59.81 11.22
N LEU A 54 -17.07 60.04 9.93
CA LEU A 54 -17.02 61.40 9.34
C LEU A 54 -18.04 62.34 9.99
N MET A 55 -19.23 61.84 10.32
CA MET A 55 -20.25 62.63 11.01
C MET A 55 -19.87 62.94 12.47
N ALA A 56 -19.15 62.05 13.15
CA ALA A 56 -18.73 62.23 14.53
C ALA A 56 -17.57 63.24 14.70
N HIS A 57 -16.71 63.38 13.68
CA HIS A 57 -15.55 64.29 13.69
C HIS A 57 -15.78 65.63 12.97
N ARG A 58 -17.02 66.14 13.01
CA ARG A 58 -17.36 67.43 12.41
C ARG A 58 -17.04 68.58 13.37
N GLY A 59 -16.11 69.44 12.99
CA GLY A 59 -15.78 70.64 13.77
C GLY A 59 -16.90 71.71 13.71
N PRO A 60 -16.90 72.68 14.65
CA PRO A 60 -17.92 73.74 14.74
C PRO A 60 -17.95 74.70 13.52
N SER A 61 -16.90 74.70 12.70
CA SER A 61 -16.83 75.43 11.42
C SER A 61 -17.40 74.64 10.23
N GLY A 62 -17.90 73.42 10.47
CA GLY A 62 -18.39 72.52 9.43
C GLY A 62 -17.31 71.76 8.66
N LYS A 63 -16.01 72.01 8.94
CA LYS A 63 -14.88 71.27 8.37
C LYS A 63 -14.73 69.91 9.05
N ILE A 64 -14.39 68.88 8.27
CA ILE A 64 -14.08 67.53 8.75
C ILE A 64 -12.57 67.32 8.54
N GLU A 65 -11.85 67.07 9.63
CA GLU A 65 -10.43 66.68 9.55
C GLU A 65 -10.37 65.15 9.39
N LEU A 66 -9.65 64.69 8.37
CA LEU A 66 -9.43 63.28 8.13
C LEU A 66 -8.25 62.83 8.99
N ASP A 67 -8.52 61.94 9.95
CA ASP A 67 -7.46 61.26 10.71
C ASP A 67 -6.86 60.11 9.89
N GLU A 68 -5.73 59.60 10.36
CA GLU A 68 -4.99 58.50 9.72
C GLU A 68 -5.86 57.23 9.57
N GLU A 69 -6.71 56.95 10.57
CA GLU A 69 -7.62 55.80 10.56
C GLU A 69 -8.74 55.94 9.51
N MET A 70 -9.26 57.16 9.30
CA MET A 70 -10.26 57.48 8.27
C MET A 70 -9.66 57.41 6.87
N THR A 71 -8.40 57.82 6.70
CA THR A 71 -7.69 57.65 5.43
C THR A 71 -7.44 56.19 5.08
N ASP A 72 -7.08 55.36 6.07
CA ASP A 72 -6.88 53.92 5.87
C ASP A 72 -8.17 53.21 5.51
N MET A 73 -9.28 53.52 6.20
CA MET A 73 -10.60 52.98 5.86
C MET A 73 -11.04 53.38 4.44
N LEU A 74 -10.76 54.63 4.02
CA LEU A 74 -11.10 55.09 2.68
C LEU A 74 -10.28 54.35 1.62
N MET A 75 -8.97 54.18 1.85
CA MET A 75 -8.08 53.44 0.96
C MET A 75 -8.50 51.97 0.84
N PHE A 76 -8.83 51.33 1.97
CA PHE A 76 -9.35 49.96 2.00
C PHE A 76 -10.66 49.83 1.21
N LEU A 77 -11.58 50.79 1.35
CA LEU A 77 -12.83 50.79 0.57
C LEU A 77 -12.57 50.91 -0.94
N MET A 78 -11.67 51.80 -1.36
CA MET A 78 -11.30 51.96 -2.76
C MET A 78 -10.69 50.69 -3.36
N GLU A 79 -9.80 50.03 -2.62
CA GLU A 79 -9.20 48.75 -3.04
C GLU A 79 -10.26 47.64 -3.12
N SER A 80 -11.14 47.55 -2.13
CA SER A 80 -12.23 46.56 -2.13
C SER A 80 -13.21 46.75 -3.30
N GLU A 81 -13.50 48.00 -3.69
CA GLU A 81 -14.36 48.29 -4.84
C GLU A 81 -13.66 47.92 -6.16
N ALA A 82 -12.35 48.19 -6.26
CA ALA A 82 -11.55 47.81 -7.42
C ALA A 82 -11.50 46.29 -7.60
N ASP A 83 -11.30 45.54 -6.51
CA ASP A 83 -11.29 44.09 -6.53
C ASP A 83 -12.67 43.49 -6.82
N GLN A 84 -13.73 44.06 -6.25
CA GLN A 84 -15.10 43.67 -6.58
C GLN A 84 -15.40 43.89 -8.08
N LYS A 85 -14.95 45.01 -8.66
CA LYS A 85 -15.07 45.27 -10.10
C LYS A 85 -14.31 44.24 -10.95
N ARG A 86 -13.08 43.88 -10.55
CA ARG A 86 -12.28 42.83 -11.23
C ARG A 86 -12.94 41.46 -11.15
N GLN A 87 -13.46 41.09 -9.98
CA GLN A 87 -14.18 39.84 -9.80
C GLN A 87 -15.44 39.78 -10.68
N LEU A 88 -16.22 40.86 -10.72
CA LEU A 88 -17.41 40.92 -11.57
C LEU A 88 -17.06 40.82 -13.06
N GLN A 89 -15.98 41.45 -13.51
CA GLN A 89 -15.48 41.31 -14.88
C GLN A 89 -15.07 39.86 -15.20
N SER A 90 -14.41 39.17 -14.27
CA SER A 90 -14.05 37.76 -14.42
C SER A 90 -15.29 36.87 -14.60
N VAL A 91 -16.30 37.06 -13.76
CA VAL A 91 -17.56 36.29 -13.84
C VAL A 91 -18.28 36.55 -15.17
N ILE A 92 -18.29 37.79 -15.66
CA ILE A 92 -18.88 38.13 -16.96
C ILE A 92 -18.14 37.41 -18.09
N GLU A 93 -16.82 37.33 -18.04
CA GLU A 93 -16.02 36.67 -19.07
C GLU A 93 -16.22 35.15 -19.05
N GLU A 94 -16.28 34.54 -17.87
CA GLU A 94 -16.63 33.13 -17.73
C GLU A 94 -18.02 32.81 -18.28
N MET A 95 -19.01 33.68 -18.01
CA MET A 95 -20.37 33.55 -18.53
C MET A 95 -20.43 33.71 -20.06
N LYS A 96 -19.62 34.60 -20.65
CA LYS A 96 -19.51 34.71 -22.12
C LYS A 96 -18.90 33.45 -22.72
N HIS A 97 -17.83 32.94 -22.13
CA HIS A 97 -17.18 31.71 -22.59
C HIS A 97 -18.12 30.49 -22.48
N LEU A 98 -18.87 30.39 -21.38
CA LEU A 98 -19.89 29.34 -21.22
C LEU A 98 -20.99 29.44 -22.28
N ARG A 99 -21.48 30.65 -22.55
CA ARG A 99 -22.49 30.90 -23.60
C ARG A 99 -21.97 30.52 -24.99
N GLN A 100 -20.72 30.88 -25.32
CA GLN A 100 -20.09 30.46 -26.58
C GLN A 100 -19.99 28.94 -26.69
N ARG A 101 -19.59 28.24 -25.62
CA ARG A 101 -19.52 26.77 -25.63
C ARG A 101 -20.89 26.12 -25.84
N ILE A 102 -21.92 26.63 -25.17
CA ILE A 102 -23.30 26.15 -25.35
C ILE A 102 -23.76 26.41 -26.79
N GLN A 103 -23.48 27.59 -27.34
CA GLN A 103 -23.85 27.93 -28.71
C GLN A 103 -23.11 27.06 -29.75
N THR A 104 -21.85 26.69 -29.52
CA THR A 104 -21.11 25.73 -30.38
C THR A 104 -21.70 24.33 -30.33
N ILE A 105 -22.24 23.92 -29.18
CA ILE A 105 -22.93 22.63 -29.00
C ILE A 105 -24.29 22.67 -29.71
N GLU A 106 -25.07 23.73 -29.51
CA GLU A 106 -26.40 23.92 -30.12
C GLU A 106 -26.33 24.10 -31.64
N ALA A 107 -25.29 24.75 -32.16
CA ALA A 107 -25.04 24.91 -33.59
C ALA A 107 -24.57 23.62 -34.28
N GLY A 108 -24.43 22.51 -33.56
CA GLY A 108 -24.07 21.21 -34.12
C GLY A 108 -22.67 21.16 -34.76
N GLN A 109 -21.80 22.15 -34.47
CA GLN A 109 -20.45 22.28 -35.06
C GLN A 109 -19.40 21.39 -34.38
N LEU A 110 -19.78 20.53 -33.44
CA LEU A 110 -19.01 19.33 -33.15
C LEU A 110 -19.26 18.31 -34.27
N THR A 111 -18.66 18.58 -35.44
CA THR A 111 -18.56 17.59 -36.50
C THR A 111 -17.68 16.45 -36.00
N ARG A 112 -18.29 15.45 -35.38
CA ARG A 112 -17.72 14.11 -35.34
C ARG A 112 -17.45 13.72 -36.80
N PRO A 113 -16.23 13.27 -37.16
CA PRO A 113 -16.00 12.73 -38.50
C PRO A 113 -17.05 11.66 -38.77
N ARG A 114 -17.80 11.81 -39.86
CA ARG A 114 -18.83 10.85 -40.28
C ARG A 114 -18.17 9.47 -40.36
N PRO A 115 -18.59 8.48 -39.56
CA PRO A 115 -18.12 7.12 -39.77
C PRO A 115 -18.57 6.69 -41.17
N ALA A 116 -17.66 6.10 -41.94
CA ALA A 116 -17.98 5.35 -43.15
C ALA A 116 -19.19 4.42 -42.88
N PRO A 117 -20.06 4.15 -43.87
CA PRO A 117 -21.34 3.49 -43.67
C PRO A 117 -21.17 2.23 -42.82
N ALA A 118 -21.68 2.30 -41.59
CA ALA A 118 -21.61 1.20 -40.65
C ALA A 118 -22.52 0.08 -41.16
N ALA A 119 -21.94 -1.10 -41.29
CA ALA A 119 -22.67 -2.31 -41.64
C ALA A 119 -23.84 -2.52 -40.65
N SER A 120 -24.99 -2.90 -41.21
CA SER A 120 -26.26 -3.13 -40.50
C SER A 120 -26.08 -4.01 -39.24
N TYR A 121 -26.97 -3.87 -38.26
CA TYR A 121 -26.93 -4.62 -36.99
C TYR A 121 -26.81 -6.15 -37.17
N ALA A 122 -27.28 -6.68 -38.32
CA ALA A 122 -27.12 -8.08 -38.72
C ALA A 122 -25.64 -8.50 -38.93
N THR A 123 -24.75 -7.57 -39.27
CA THR A 123 -23.32 -7.82 -39.55
C THR A 123 -22.42 -7.74 -38.30
N ALA A 124 -22.91 -7.18 -37.19
CA ALA A 124 -22.15 -7.09 -35.94
C ALA A 124 -22.02 -8.44 -35.20
N ALA A 125 -22.87 -9.41 -35.52
CA ALA A 125 -22.78 -10.77 -34.98
C ALA A 125 -21.60 -11.57 -35.55
N ILE A 126 -21.00 -11.15 -36.67
CA ILE A 126 -19.95 -11.92 -37.37
C ILE A 126 -18.54 -11.54 -36.89
N ARG A 127 -18.37 -10.40 -36.22
CA ARG A 127 -17.07 -9.92 -35.70
C ARG A 127 -17.05 -9.74 -34.19
N GLN A 128 -17.69 -10.65 -33.45
CA GLN A 128 -17.28 -10.83 -32.06
C GLN A 128 -15.88 -11.45 -32.09
N SER A 129 -14.83 -10.61 -32.02
CA SER A 129 -13.54 -11.08 -31.52
C SER A 129 -13.85 -11.75 -30.19
N ALA A 130 -13.61 -13.06 -30.10
CA ALA A 130 -13.91 -13.85 -28.92
C ALA A 130 -13.46 -13.07 -27.68
N LYS A 131 -14.37 -12.86 -26.73
CA LYS A 131 -14.01 -12.28 -25.42
C LYS A 131 -12.77 -13.04 -24.95
N PRO A 132 -11.68 -12.36 -24.53
CA PRO A 132 -10.49 -13.06 -24.08
C PRO A 132 -10.93 -14.08 -23.04
N ALA A 133 -10.51 -15.34 -23.24
CA ALA A 133 -10.86 -16.39 -22.33
C ALA A 133 -10.47 -15.96 -20.91
N PRO A 134 -11.29 -16.26 -19.89
CA PRO A 134 -10.93 -15.96 -18.52
C PRO A 134 -9.56 -16.57 -18.23
N PRO A 135 -8.67 -15.84 -17.52
CA PRO A 135 -7.32 -16.32 -17.27
C PRO A 135 -7.39 -17.67 -16.57
N THR A 136 -6.60 -18.61 -17.07
CA THR A 136 -6.49 -19.92 -16.48
C THR A 136 -5.90 -19.83 -15.07
N LYS A 137 -6.16 -20.84 -14.24
CA LYS A 137 -5.58 -20.92 -12.89
C LYS A 137 -4.05 -20.81 -12.91
N ALA A 138 -3.40 -21.40 -13.92
CA ALA A 138 -1.96 -21.32 -14.10
C ALA A 138 -1.47 -19.89 -14.37
N GLU A 139 -2.15 -19.16 -15.26
CA GLU A 139 -1.86 -17.75 -15.55
C GLU A 139 -2.06 -16.86 -14.33
N MET A 140 -3.15 -17.08 -13.59
CA MET A 140 -3.45 -16.33 -12.37
C MET A 140 -2.40 -16.57 -11.26
N VAL A 141 -1.90 -17.80 -11.14
CA VAL A 141 -0.82 -18.15 -10.20
C VAL A 141 0.52 -17.55 -10.64
N ALA A 142 0.84 -17.60 -11.94
CA ALA A 142 2.06 -17.02 -12.49
C ALA A 142 2.09 -15.49 -12.39
N ALA A 143 0.93 -14.85 -12.56
CA ALA A 143 0.77 -13.40 -12.46
C ALA A 143 0.69 -12.90 -11.01
N ARG A 144 0.61 -13.79 -10.01
CA ARG A 144 0.54 -13.39 -8.61
C ARG A 144 1.82 -12.65 -8.21
N PRO A 145 1.73 -11.38 -7.77
CA PRO A 145 2.90 -10.63 -7.33
C PRO A 145 3.59 -11.35 -6.17
N GLY A 146 4.91 -11.37 -6.21
CA GLY A 146 5.71 -11.96 -5.16
C GLY A 146 5.89 -10.98 -4.00
N LEU A 147 5.43 -11.34 -2.80
CA LEU A 147 5.62 -10.53 -1.58
C LEU A 147 6.83 -11.00 -0.76
N THR A 148 7.72 -10.06 -0.44
CA THR A 148 8.85 -10.22 0.49
C THR A 148 8.73 -9.19 1.60
N ILE A 149 8.81 -9.62 2.87
CA ILE A 149 8.73 -8.73 4.03
C ILE A 149 10.09 -8.66 4.69
N ILE A 150 10.55 -7.44 4.96
CA ILE A 150 11.76 -7.16 5.73
C ILE A 150 11.35 -6.55 7.05
N HIS A 151 11.88 -7.11 8.13
CA HIS A 151 11.61 -6.62 9.46
C HIS A 151 12.48 -5.43 9.78
N ALA A 152 11.89 -4.41 10.40
CA ALA A 152 12.65 -3.33 10.98
C ALA A 152 13.17 -3.73 12.35
N LYS A 153 14.27 -3.09 12.77
CA LYS A 153 14.76 -3.21 14.14
C LYS A 153 13.67 -2.77 15.12
N ILE A 154 13.53 -3.51 16.22
CA ILE A 154 12.48 -3.26 17.23
C ILE A 154 12.54 -1.82 17.71
N GLY A 155 11.39 -1.13 17.67
CA GLY A 155 11.24 0.27 18.09
C GLY A 155 11.66 1.31 17.06
N THR A 156 12.08 0.90 15.85
CA THR A 156 12.44 1.81 14.75
C THR A 156 11.36 1.88 13.68
N ASN A 157 11.37 2.97 12.90
CA ASN A 157 10.45 3.20 11.78
C ASN A 157 11.24 3.79 10.60
N PRO A 158 12.14 3.00 9.99
CA PRO A 158 13.24 3.51 9.18
C PRO A 158 12.84 4.26 7.92
N LEU A 159 11.66 3.97 7.37
CA LEU A 159 11.18 4.55 6.10
C LEU A 159 9.86 5.30 6.29
N LYS A 160 9.55 5.71 7.52
CA LYS A 160 8.32 6.46 7.82
C LYS A 160 8.43 7.88 7.29
N GLY A 161 7.57 8.24 6.35
CA GLY A 161 7.53 9.57 5.73
C GLY A 161 8.25 9.68 4.38
N GLU A 162 9.03 8.67 3.99
CA GLU A 162 9.57 8.58 2.63
C GLU A 162 8.48 8.18 1.62
N SER A 163 8.54 8.73 0.41
CA SER A 163 7.61 8.34 -0.65
C SER A 163 7.88 6.90 -1.09
N ALA A 164 6.83 6.10 -1.23
CA ALA A 164 6.93 4.73 -1.73
C ALA A 164 7.65 4.65 -3.09
N GLU A 165 7.47 5.65 -3.96
CA GLU A 165 8.13 5.71 -5.26
C GLU A 165 9.64 5.90 -5.14
N GLN A 166 10.08 6.74 -4.18
CA GLN A 166 11.51 6.96 -3.93
C GLN A 166 12.17 5.70 -3.40
N ILE A 167 11.52 4.99 -2.47
CA ILE A 167 12.03 3.73 -1.92
C ILE A 167 12.09 2.67 -3.03
N VAL A 168 11.09 2.59 -3.92
CA VAL A 168 11.09 1.66 -5.06
C VAL A 168 12.26 1.95 -5.99
N ARG A 169 12.50 3.21 -6.36
CA ARG A 169 13.63 3.61 -7.22
C ARG A 169 14.96 3.24 -6.55
N LYS A 170 15.17 3.65 -5.30
CA LYS A 170 16.37 3.33 -4.52
C LYS A 170 16.61 1.82 -4.44
N THR A 171 15.56 1.04 -4.20
CA THR A 171 15.64 -0.43 -4.15
C THR A 171 16.06 -1.00 -5.49
N ASN A 172 15.42 -0.58 -6.59
CA ASN A 172 15.74 -1.07 -7.93
C ASN A 172 17.16 -0.66 -8.38
N ASP A 173 17.66 0.51 -7.97
CA ASP A 173 19.04 0.93 -8.22
C ASP A 173 20.05 0.04 -7.50
N ILE A 174 19.75 -0.35 -6.25
CA ILE A 174 20.56 -1.31 -5.49
C ILE A 174 20.55 -2.68 -6.17
N LEU A 175 19.37 -3.18 -6.56
CA LEU A 175 19.23 -4.45 -7.28
C LEU A 175 20.00 -4.45 -8.61
N ALA A 176 19.99 -3.33 -9.33
CA ALA A 176 20.75 -3.15 -10.56
C ALA A 176 22.27 -3.19 -10.31
N LYS A 177 22.77 -2.54 -9.25
CA LYS A 177 24.20 -2.57 -8.87
C LYS A 177 24.70 -3.97 -8.53
N MET A 178 23.84 -4.82 -7.97
CA MET A 178 24.19 -6.22 -7.66
C MET A 178 24.03 -7.16 -8.85
N ASN A 179 23.68 -6.66 -10.05
CA ASN A 179 23.38 -7.46 -11.23
C ASN A 179 22.32 -8.55 -10.93
N ALA A 180 21.26 -8.18 -10.19
CA ALA A 180 20.21 -9.10 -9.81
C ALA A 180 19.38 -9.55 -11.03
N GLU A 181 19.56 -10.80 -11.46
CA GLU A 181 18.90 -11.37 -12.63
C GLU A 181 18.36 -12.78 -12.36
N VAL A 182 17.20 -13.10 -12.91
CA VAL A 182 16.61 -14.44 -12.91
C VAL A 182 16.13 -14.76 -14.33
N HIS A 183 16.69 -15.82 -14.93
CA HIS A 183 16.35 -16.27 -16.29
C HIS A 183 16.43 -15.18 -17.38
N GLY A 184 17.45 -14.32 -17.37
CA GLY A 184 17.54 -13.22 -18.36
C GLY A 184 16.79 -11.94 -17.95
N GLU A 185 15.93 -12.00 -16.93
CA GLU A 185 15.12 -10.85 -16.50
C GLU A 185 15.69 -10.21 -15.23
N LYS A 186 15.84 -8.88 -15.23
CA LYS A 186 16.29 -8.13 -14.06
C LYS A 186 15.23 -8.20 -12.94
N VAL A 187 15.69 -8.53 -11.75
CA VAL A 187 14.82 -8.58 -10.56
C VAL A 187 14.39 -7.15 -10.22
N ALA A 188 13.09 -6.88 -10.31
CA ALA A 188 12.51 -5.58 -10.02
C ALA A 188 11.40 -5.66 -8.96
N VAL A 189 11.40 -4.65 -8.08
CA VAL A 189 10.31 -4.33 -7.16
C VAL A 189 9.38 -3.33 -7.82
N LYS A 190 8.08 -3.62 -7.81
CA LYS A 190 7.02 -2.80 -8.41
C LYS A 190 6.34 -1.87 -7.43
N ALA A 191 6.19 -2.31 -6.19
CA ALA A 191 5.53 -1.53 -5.16
C ALA A 191 6.10 -1.86 -3.79
N ILE A 192 5.98 -0.91 -2.87
CA ILE A 192 6.41 -1.06 -1.48
C ILE A 192 5.28 -0.56 -0.57
N ARG A 193 5.16 -1.19 0.58
CA ARG A 193 4.29 -0.74 1.67
C ARG A 193 5.05 -0.78 2.99
N VAL A 194 5.13 0.36 3.66
CA VAL A 194 5.63 0.45 5.04
C VAL A 194 4.48 0.18 6.00
N LEU A 195 4.65 -0.76 6.93
CA LEU A 195 3.64 -1.13 7.92
C LEU A 195 3.75 -0.22 9.16
N PRO A 196 2.67 -0.07 9.94
CA PRO A 196 2.72 0.67 11.21
C PRO A 196 3.75 0.14 12.22
N SER A 197 4.14 -1.13 12.11
CA SER A 197 5.19 -1.75 12.92
C SER A 197 6.61 -1.33 12.53
N GLY A 198 6.79 -0.66 11.39
CA GLY A 198 8.09 -0.34 10.79
C GLY A 198 8.56 -1.36 9.76
N ASP A 199 7.95 -2.55 9.73
CA ASP A 199 8.25 -3.56 8.71
C ASP A 199 7.91 -3.07 7.30
N VAL A 200 8.61 -3.60 6.30
CA VAL A 200 8.48 -3.15 4.92
C VAL A 200 8.17 -4.32 4.01
N SER A 201 7.05 -4.20 3.29
CA SER A 201 6.57 -5.16 2.31
C SER A 201 7.00 -4.73 0.91
N PHE A 202 7.73 -5.60 0.21
CA PHE A 202 8.19 -5.42 -1.16
C PHE A 202 7.42 -6.34 -2.10
N TYR A 203 6.77 -5.76 -3.11
CA TYR A 203 6.01 -6.47 -4.12
C TYR A 203 6.83 -6.56 -5.42
N SER A 204 7.10 -7.78 -5.85
CA SER A 204 7.84 -8.11 -7.07
C SER A 204 6.90 -8.66 -8.14
N LYS A 205 7.37 -8.69 -9.39
CA LYS A 205 6.57 -9.09 -10.56
C LYS A 205 6.01 -10.52 -10.45
N ASN A 206 6.83 -11.47 -10.03
CA ASN A 206 6.50 -12.90 -10.04
C ASN A 206 7.12 -13.62 -8.85
N ARG A 207 6.82 -14.93 -8.71
CA ARG A 207 7.36 -15.77 -7.64
C ARG A 207 8.89 -15.92 -7.70
N GLN A 208 9.46 -15.99 -8.90
CA GLN A 208 10.92 -16.16 -9.10
C GLN A 208 11.71 -14.96 -8.57
N HIS A 209 11.24 -13.73 -8.85
CA HIS A 209 11.82 -12.51 -8.30
C HIS A 209 11.72 -12.49 -6.78
N LYS A 210 10.57 -12.90 -6.22
CA LYS A 210 10.41 -13.07 -4.77
C LYS A 210 11.42 -14.05 -4.19
N GLU A 211 11.64 -15.21 -4.81
CA GLU A 211 12.59 -16.20 -4.32
C GLU A 211 14.01 -15.64 -4.30
N TRP A 212 14.43 -14.95 -5.36
CA TRP A 212 15.72 -14.25 -5.40
C TRP A 212 15.83 -13.19 -4.30
N LEU A 213 14.80 -12.34 -4.15
CA LEU A 213 14.77 -11.29 -3.11
C LEU A 213 14.88 -11.89 -1.71
N ASN A 214 14.23 -13.02 -1.43
CA ASN A 214 14.29 -13.69 -0.14
C ASN A 214 15.63 -14.40 0.12
N LYS A 215 16.29 -14.91 -0.92
CA LYS A 215 17.64 -15.50 -0.81
C LYS A 215 18.65 -14.42 -0.41
N ASN A 216 18.61 -13.27 -1.09
CA ASN A 216 19.62 -12.21 -0.93
C ASN A 216 19.17 -11.06 0.00
N LYS A 217 18.06 -11.20 0.73
CA LYS A 217 17.49 -10.13 1.58
C LYS A 217 18.49 -9.51 2.55
N HIS A 218 19.41 -10.31 3.08
CA HIS A 218 20.42 -9.89 4.03
C HIS A 218 21.51 -8.98 3.43
N GLU A 219 21.67 -9.00 2.10
CA GLU A 219 22.64 -8.17 1.37
C GLU A 219 22.03 -6.84 0.92
N TRP A 220 20.82 -6.89 0.35
CA TRP A 220 20.21 -5.71 -0.26
C TRP A 220 19.39 -4.86 0.71
N SER A 221 18.77 -5.46 1.74
CA SER A 221 17.91 -4.69 2.64
C SER A 221 18.69 -3.64 3.43
N LYS A 222 19.91 -3.99 3.85
CA LYS A 222 20.83 -3.12 4.60
C LYS A 222 21.28 -1.90 3.79
N GLN A 223 21.34 -2.04 2.47
CA GLN A 223 21.72 -0.94 1.57
C GLN A 223 20.57 0.07 1.39
N ILE A 224 19.32 -0.32 1.67
CA ILE A 224 18.19 0.61 1.68
C ILE A 224 18.21 1.43 2.97
N HIS A 225 18.33 0.76 4.12
CA HIS A 225 18.43 1.40 5.42
C HIS A 225 19.12 0.46 6.44
N SER A 226 19.92 1.00 7.35
CA SER A 226 20.66 0.21 8.35
C SER A 226 19.76 -0.59 9.28
N ASP A 227 18.62 0.00 9.67
CA ASP A 227 17.65 -0.64 10.57
C ASP A 227 16.75 -1.69 9.89
N LEU A 228 16.86 -1.87 8.56
CA LEU A 228 16.19 -2.97 7.86
C LEU A 228 17.06 -4.22 7.93
N GLU A 229 16.95 -4.92 9.06
CA GLU A 229 17.76 -6.09 9.34
C GLU A 229 17.07 -7.36 8.85
N ALA A 230 17.66 -7.98 7.84
CA ALA A 230 17.29 -9.32 7.42
C ALA A 230 18.45 -10.29 7.69
N SER A 231 18.16 -11.35 8.44
CA SER A 231 19.08 -12.48 8.54
C SER A 231 19.05 -13.31 7.25
N PRO A 232 20.17 -13.93 6.84
CA PRO A 232 20.20 -14.87 5.74
C PRO A 232 19.18 -15.99 5.97
N SER A 233 18.62 -16.52 4.88
CA SER A 233 17.79 -17.73 4.97
C SER A 233 18.67 -18.90 5.39
N THR A 234 18.24 -19.66 6.40
CA THR A 234 19.01 -20.78 6.93
C THR A 234 18.25 -22.10 6.82
N TYR A 235 18.99 -23.17 6.58
CA TYR A 235 18.48 -24.52 6.39
C TYR A 235 19.19 -25.46 7.37
N GLN A 236 18.43 -26.26 8.10
CA GLN A 236 18.99 -27.13 9.14
C GLN A 236 18.99 -28.58 8.66
N ILE A 237 20.12 -29.25 8.83
CA ILE A 237 20.25 -30.69 8.63
C ILE A 237 20.70 -31.35 9.93
N LEU A 238 20.23 -32.57 10.15
CA LEU A 238 20.64 -33.43 11.25
C LEU A 238 21.68 -34.44 10.78
N ALA A 239 22.88 -34.38 11.35
CA ALA A 239 23.94 -35.34 11.08
C ALA A 239 24.09 -36.29 12.28
N HIS A 240 23.83 -37.58 12.07
CA HIS A 240 23.95 -38.61 13.10
C HIS A 240 25.30 -39.33 13.05
N GLY A 241 25.69 -39.95 14.17
CA GLY A 241 26.89 -40.79 14.26
C GLY A 241 28.19 -40.00 14.39
N VAL A 242 28.11 -38.75 14.86
CA VAL A 242 29.29 -37.89 15.02
C VAL A 242 30.01 -38.24 16.33
N PRO A 243 31.31 -38.54 16.32
CA PRO A 243 32.09 -38.83 17.53
C PRO A 243 31.95 -37.73 18.60
N ILE A 244 31.83 -38.12 19.88
CA ILE A 244 31.54 -37.17 20.97
C ILE A 244 32.67 -36.16 21.24
N ASP A 245 33.88 -36.52 20.87
CA ASP A 245 35.10 -35.69 20.92
C ASP A 245 35.15 -34.62 19.81
N PHE A 246 34.24 -34.66 18.84
CA PHE A 246 34.11 -33.58 17.86
C PHE A 246 33.65 -32.29 18.54
N ASP A 247 34.47 -31.24 18.44
CA ASP A 247 34.11 -29.91 18.91
C ASP A 247 33.38 -29.10 17.82
N PRO A 248 32.07 -28.81 17.96
CA PRO A 248 31.31 -28.01 17.00
C PRO A 248 31.66 -26.51 17.02
N ALA A 249 32.33 -26.03 18.08
CA ALA A 249 32.80 -24.64 18.15
C ALA A 249 34.11 -24.44 17.39
N SER A 250 34.93 -25.49 17.27
CA SER A 250 36.22 -25.46 16.57
C SER A 250 36.07 -25.08 15.09
N ALA A 251 36.81 -24.05 14.67
CA ALA A 251 36.90 -23.64 13.26
C ALA A 251 37.49 -24.76 12.39
N GLN A 252 38.49 -25.48 12.90
CA GLN A 252 39.12 -26.60 12.20
C GLN A 252 38.12 -27.74 11.98
N GLY A 253 37.28 -28.04 12.97
CA GLY A 253 36.22 -29.04 12.86
C GLY A 253 35.23 -28.73 11.75
N LYS A 254 34.84 -27.45 11.60
CA LYS A 254 33.97 -26.98 10.51
C LYS A 254 34.63 -27.12 9.14
N ILE A 255 35.91 -26.75 9.02
CA ILE A 255 36.67 -26.83 7.76
C ILE A 255 36.80 -28.28 7.31
N THR A 256 37.22 -29.18 8.21
CA THR A 256 37.37 -30.61 7.91
C THR A 256 36.03 -31.24 7.53
N LEU A 257 34.95 -30.94 8.26
CA LEU A 257 33.61 -31.45 7.93
C LEU A 257 33.17 -31.00 6.54
N ALA A 258 33.34 -29.71 6.21
CA ALA A 258 32.95 -29.16 4.91
C ALA A 258 33.78 -29.78 3.77
N SER A 259 35.10 -29.85 3.95
CA SER A 259 36.02 -30.46 2.98
C SER A 259 35.69 -31.92 2.69
N ASN A 260 35.45 -32.73 3.74
CA ASN A 260 35.10 -34.15 3.60
C ASN A 260 33.78 -34.38 2.86
N ASN A 261 32.91 -33.38 2.81
CA ASN A 261 31.62 -33.43 2.13
C ASN A 261 31.61 -32.55 0.86
N SER A 262 32.78 -32.12 0.38
CA SER A 262 32.96 -31.37 -0.88
C SER A 262 32.19 -30.05 -0.95
N PHE A 263 32.19 -29.28 0.14
CA PHE A 263 31.64 -27.91 0.14
C PHE A 263 32.50 -26.96 0.99
N LEU A 264 32.26 -25.66 0.85
CA LEU A 264 33.02 -24.62 1.57
C LEU A 264 32.51 -24.43 3.00
N ALA A 265 33.42 -24.25 3.96
CA ALA A 265 33.08 -24.05 5.36
C ALA A 265 32.20 -22.81 5.60
N GLU A 266 32.33 -21.77 4.77
CA GLU A 266 31.51 -20.55 4.80
C GLU A 266 30.01 -20.81 4.55
N LYS A 267 29.68 -21.96 3.95
CA LYS A 267 28.30 -22.38 3.78
C LYS A 267 27.66 -22.85 5.09
N ILE A 268 28.47 -23.10 6.12
CA ILE A 268 28.04 -23.45 7.47
C ILE A 268 27.83 -22.17 8.28
N PHE A 269 26.57 -21.83 8.53
CA PHE A 269 26.20 -20.72 9.40
C PHE A 269 26.45 -21.06 10.88
N LYS A 270 26.08 -22.27 11.31
CA LYS A 270 26.22 -22.71 12.71
C LYS A 270 26.26 -24.23 12.82
N ILE A 271 27.00 -24.75 13.80
CA ILE A 271 26.95 -26.16 14.21
C ILE A 271 26.67 -26.20 15.71
N ARG A 272 25.81 -27.11 16.15
CA ARG A 272 25.56 -27.39 17.57
C ARG A 272 25.17 -28.85 17.79
N TRP A 273 25.40 -29.36 18.99
CA TRP A 273 24.84 -30.64 19.40
C TRP A 273 23.30 -30.58 19.45
N ALA A 274 22.66 -31.59 18.89
CA ALA A 274 21.24 -31.85 19.08
C ALA A 274 21.05 -32.39 20.51
N GLY A 275 20.53 -31.54 21.40
CA GLY A 275 20.38 -31.84 22.84
C GLY A 275 21.04 -30.84 23.79
N GLY A 276 21.77 -29.84 23.29
CA GLY A 276 22.40 -28.80 24.13
C GLY A 276 23.85 -29.11 24.51
N VAL A 277 24.36 -28.42 25.54
CA VAL A 277 25.70 -28.67 26.09
C VAL A 277 25.70 -30.08 26.70
N ARG A 278 26.67 -30.91 26.32
CA ARG A 278 26.75 -32.29 26.78
C ARG A 278 27.37 -32.34 28.17
N ASP A 279 26.75 -33.08 29.08
CA ASP A 279 27.29 -33.33 30.40
C ASP A 279 28.57 -34.15 30.34
N SER A 280 29.51 -33.88 31.25
CA SER A 280 30.77 -34.61 31.37
C SER A 280 30.62 -36.09 31.73
N LYS A 281 29.40 -36.53 32.06
CA LYS A 281 29.04 -37.92 32.38
C LYS A 281 28.40 -38.68 31.21
N ASP A 282 28.28 -38.09 30.01
CA ASP A 282 27.68 -38.75 28.85
C ASP A 282 28.57 -39.90 28.36
N THR A 283 28.09 -41.14 28.47
CA THR A 283 28.83 -42.37 28.08
C THR A 283 28.67 -42.70 26.59
N ARG A 284 27.91 -41.92 25.83
CA ARG A 284 27.67 -42.16 24.40
C ARG A 284 28.92 -41.87 23.58
N LYS A 285 29.34 -42.85 22.77
CA LYS A 285 30.48 -42.72 21.84
C LYS A 285 30.22 -41.79 20.66
N ALA A 286 28.95 -41.58 20.31
CA ALA A 286 28.53 -40.75 19.19
C ALA A 286 27.27 -39.95 19.50
N GLY A 287 27.06 -38.87 18.74
CA GLY A 287 25.95 -37.94 18.87
C GLY A 287 25.35 -37.52 17.55
N SER A 288 24.44 -36.55 17.66
CA SER A 288 23.81 -35.91 16.52
C SER A 288 24.09 -34.41 16.53
N LEU A 289 24.47 -33.86 15.39
CA LEU A 289 24.67 -32.43 15.20
C LEU A 289 23.49 -31.83 14.44
N VAL A 290 23.09 -30.63 14.85
CA VAL A 290 22.31 -29.72 14.02
C VAL A 290 23.30 -28.82 13.29
N ILE A 291 23.36 -28.96 11.97
CA ILE A 291 24.18 -28.12 11.09
C ILE A 291 23.24 -27.16 10.37
N THR A 292 23.45 -25.87 10.58
CA THR A 292 22.73 -24.79 9.92
C THR A 292 23.54 -24.30 8.73
N LEU A 293 22.97 -24.41 7.53
CA LEU A 293 23.56 -24.01 6.26
C LEU A 293 22.86 -22.76 5.72
N ASN A 294 23.56 -21.96 4.91
CA ASN A 294 22.99 -20.79 4.21
C ASN A 294 22.52 -21.10 2.78
N ASP A 295 22.56 -22.37 2.36
CA ASP A 295 22.32 -22.81 0.99
C ASP A 295 21.35 -23.99 0.96
N ALA A 296 20.17 -23.76 0.35
CA ALA A 296 19.09 -24.75 0.28
C ALA A 296 19.47 -25.97 -0.54
N ASP A 297 20.09 -25.74 -1.71
CA ASP A 297 20.41 -26.78 -2.68
C ASP A 297 21.53 -27.67 -2.15
N LEU A 298 22.48 -27.09 -1.41
CA LEU A 298 23.46 -27.83 -0.64
C LEU A 298 22.81 -28.70 0.46
N ALA A 299 21.93 -28.13 1.27
CA ALA A 299 21.26 -28.86 2.34
C ALA A 299 20.48 -30.07 1.80
N ASP A 300 19.70 -29.87 0.74
CA ASP A 300 18.91 -30.91 0.09
C ASP A 300 19.81 -31.99 -0.55
N ARG A 301 20.90 -31.59 -1.23
CA ARG A 301 21.90 -32.53 -1.76
C ARG A 301 22.54 -33.38 -0.68
N LEU A 302 22.92 -32.80 0.46
CA LEU A 302 23.54 -33.53 1.57
C LEU A 302 22.59 -34.57 2.18
N VAL A 303 21.29 -34.24 2.26
CA VAL A 303 20.25 -35.20 2.68
C VAL A 303 20.09 -36.31 1.64
N LYS A 304 19.98 -35.96 0.35
CA LYS A 304 19.75 -36.92 -0.75
C LYS A 304 20.93 -37.85 -1.02
N GLN A 305 22.17 -37.36 -0.90
CA GLN A 305 23.39 -38.17 -1.07
C GLN A 305 23.43 -39.35 -0.08
N ARG A 306 22.87 -39.19 1.11
CA ARG A 306 22.80 -40.26 2.12
C ARG A 306 21.68 -41.27 1.88
N CYS A 307 20.59 -40.87 1.22
CA CYS A 307 19.50 -41.80 0.87
C CYS A 307 19.92 -42.84 -0.18
N HIS A 308 20.92 -42.56 -1.01
CA HIS A 308 21.40 -43.47 -2.07
C HIS A 308 22.58 -44.37 -1.66
N ARG A 309 23.13 -44.18 -0.44
CA ARG A 309 24.26 -44.96 0.11
C ARG A 309 23.82 -45.91 1.24
N ARG A 310 22.54 -46.25 1.32
CA ARG A 310 22.01 -47.27 2.24
C ARG A 310 21.50 -48.46 1.46
#